data_AF-S5YB26-F1
#
_entry.id   AF-S5YB26-F1
#
_cell.length_a   1.000
_cell.length_b   1.000
_cell.length_c   1.000
_cell.angle_alpha   90.00
_cell.angle_beta   90.00
_cell.angle_gamma   90.00
#
_symmetry.space_group_name_H-M   'P 1'
#
loop_
_entity.id
_entity.type
_entity.pdbx_description
1 polymer ?
#
loop_
_entity_poly.entity_id
_entity_poly.type
_entity_poly.pdbx_seq_one_letter_code
_entity_poly.pdbx_strand_id
1 'polypeptide(L)' 'FFKDKRYDLARVGRYKVNKKLGLNAGEPITNSTLTEEDVVATIEYLVRLHQGDKVMTAPGGVEVPVEVD' A
#
# COMPACT_ATOMS: atom_id res chain seq x y z
N PHE A 1 8.89 0.57 -12.75
CA PHE A 1 7.91 0.24 -11.70
C PHE A 1 6.86 -0.75 -12.21
N PHE A 2 6.18 -0.47 -13.33
CA PHE A 2 5.10 -1.33 -13.88
C PHE A 2 5.53 -2.48 -14.80
N LYS A 3 6.83 -2.71 -14.98
CA LYS A 3 7.36 -3.78 -15.86
C LYS A 3 7.99 -4.86 -15.00
N ASP A 4 7.41 -6.06 -15.07
CA ASP A 4 7.83 -7.28 -14.38
C ASP A 4 9.33 -7.59 -14.51
N LYS A 5 9.91 -7.48 -15.71
CA LYS A 5 11.34 -7.77 -15.97
C LYS A 5 12.29 -6.77 -15.32
N ARG A 6 11.80 -5.64 -14.82
CA ARG A 6 12.63 -4.51 -14.34
C ARG A 6 12.29 -4.11 -12.91
N TYR A 7 11.23 -4.66 -12.33
CA TYR A 7 10.76 -4.31 -11.01
C TYR A 7 9.93 -5.45 -10.44
N ASP A 8 10.26 -5.86 -9.23
CA ASP A 8 9.56 -6.93 -8.53
C ASP A 8 9.61 -6.62 -7.03
N LEU A 9 8.44 -6.43 -6.41
CA LEU A 9 8.28 -6.31 -4.96
C LEU A 9 8.50 -7.66 -4.26
N ALA A 10 8.54 -8.75 -5.02
CA ALA A 10 8.42 -10.11 -4.54
C ALA A 10 7.16 -10.31 -3.68
N ARG A 11 6.92 -11.56 -3.27
CA ARG A 11 5.74 -11.90 -2.47
C ARG A 11 5.72 -11.17 -1.11
N VAL A 12 6.87 -11.07 -0.45
CA VAL A 12 6.96 -10.44 0.87
C VAL A 12 6.82 -8.92 0.78
N GLY A 13 7.42 -8.27 -0.23
CA GLY A 13 7.28 -6.82 -0.39
C GLY A 13 5.85 -6.44 -0.73
N ARG A 14 5.18 -7.17 -1.64
CA ARG A 14 3.76 -6.92 -1.94
C ARG A 14 2.87 -7.13 -0.71
N TYR A 15 3.13 -8.18 0.08
CA TYR A 15 2.42 -8.41 1.35
C TYR A 15 2.56 -7.23 2.32
N LYS A 16 3.78 -6.69 2.47
CA LYS A 16 4.03 -5.54 3.36
C LYS A 16 3.32 -4.27 2.87
N VAL A 17 3.36 -3.98 1.57
CA VAL A 17 2.65 -2.84 0.96
C VAL A 17 1.14 -2.96 1.20
N ASN A 18 0.56 -4.11 0.85
CA ASN A 18 -0.87 -4.37 1.06
C ASN A 18 -1.26 -4.20 2.55
N LYS A 19 -0.45 -4.73 3.47
CA LYS A 19 -0.72 -4.63 4.91
C LYS A 19 -0.61 -3.19 5.43
N LYS A 20 0.41 -2.43 5.02
CA LYS A 20 0.66 -1.07 5.50
C LYS A 20 -0.38 -0.08 4.96
N LEU A 21 -0.84 -0.28 3.72
CA LEU A 21 -1.78 0.61 3.04
C LEU A 21 -3.25 0.14 3.11
N GLY A 22 -3.51 -1.05 3.66
CA GLY A 22 -4.86 -1.61 3.74
C GLY A 22 -5.43 -2.06 2.39
N LEU A 23 -4.57 -2.32 1.40
CA LEU A 23 -4.97 -2.68 0.04
C LEU A 23 -5.12 -4.19 -0.12
N ASN A 24 -6.09 -4.62 -0.92
CA ASN A 24 -6.26 -6.02 -1.34
C ASN A 24 -6.27 -7.03 -0.17
N ALA A 25 -6.89 -6.66 0.96
CA ALA A 25 -6.89 -7.45 2.18
C ALA A 25 -7.61 -8.78 1.96
N GLY A 26 -6.91 -9.89 2.18
CA GLY A 26 -7.45 -11.24 1.99
C GLY A 26 -7.42 -11.74 0.54
N GLU A 27 -6.94 -10.94 -0.40
CA GLU A 27 -6.78 -11.38 -1.79
C GLU A 27 -5.44 -12.08 -2.03
N PRO A 28 -5.39 -13.09 -2.91
CA PRO A 28 -4.14 -13.71 -3.30
C PRO A 28 -3.23 -12.71 -4.03
N ILE A 29 -1.93 -12.74 -3.70
CA ILE A 29 -0.93 -11.91 -4.39
C ILE A 29 -0.75 -12.45 -5.81
N THR A 30 -1.31 -11.75 -6.78
CA THR A 30 -1.25 -12.09 -8.22
C THR A 30 -0.32 -11.18 -9.02
N ASN A 31 0.00 -9.99 -8.49
CA ASN A 31 0.89 -9.02 -9.12
C ASN A 31 2.01 -8.61 -8.15
N SER A 32 3.24 -8.58 -8.64
CA SER A 32 4.41 -8.19 -7.86
C SER A 32 5.04 -6.86 -8.31
N THR A 33 4.48 -6.22 -9.34
CA THR A 33 4.81 -4.83 -9.69
C THR A 33 3.97 -3.83 -8.90
N LEU A 34 4.43 -2.58 -8.82
CA LEU A 34 3.61 -1.49 -8.29
C LEU A 34 2.40 -1.25 -9.19
N THR A 35 1.26 -0.92 -8.59
CA THR A 35 0.05 -0.45 -9.29
C THR A 35 -0.14 1.05 -9.08
N GLU A 36 -1.03 1.66 -9.86
CA GLU A 36 -1.41 3.06 -9.64
C GLU A 36 -2.07 3.25 -8.26
N GLU A 37 -2.87 2.26 -7.82
CA GLU A 37 -3.49 2.25 -6.50
C GLU A 37 -2.43 2.28 -5.38
N ASP A 38 -1.36 1.49 -5.50
CA ASP A 38 -0.25 1.50 -4.54
C ASP A 38 0.36 2.92 -4.42
N VAL A 39 0.55 3.61 -5.54
CA VAL A 39 1.15 4.95 -5.59
C VAL A 39 0.23 5.98 -4.96
N VAL A 40 -1.06 5.97 -5.32
CA VAL A 40 -2.05 6.92 -4.78
C VAL A 40 -2.19 6.75 -3.27
N ALA A 41 -2.38 5.51 -2.80
CA ALA A 41 -2.50 5.22 -1.38
C ALA A 41 -1.22 5.58 -0.60
N THR A 42 -0.04 5.39 -1.20
CA THR A 42 1.23 5.80 -0.58
C THR A 42 1.30 7.33 -0.42
N ILE A 43 0.93 8.09 -1.45
CA ILE A 43 0.94 9.56 -1.37
C ILE A 43 -0.06 10.05 -0.32
N GLU A 44 -1.28 9.48 -0.31
CA GLU A 44 -2.28 9.78 0.71
C GLU A 44 -1.76 9.49 2.12
N TYR A 45 -1.14 8.33 2.33
CA TYR A 45 -0.53 7.96 3.61
C TYR A 45 0.49 9.00 4.08
N LEU A 46 1.37 9.45 3.19
CA LEU A 46 2.40 10.44 3.53
C LEU A 46 1.79 11.81 3.89
N VAL A 47 0.74 12.23 3.19
CA VAL A 47 0.04 13.48 3.48
C VAL A 47 -0.64 13.41 4.86
N ARG A 48 -1.35 12.32 5.15
CA ARG A 48 -1.98 12.09 6.46
C ARG A 48 -0.95 12.03 7.59
N LEU A 49 0.16 11.34 7.35
CA LEU A 49 1.29 11.27 8.29
C LEU A 49 1.85 12.66 8.58
N HIS A 50 1.99 13.50 7.56
CA HIS A 50 2.44 14.87 7.72
C HIS A 50 1.45 15.75 8.51
N GLN A 51 0.14 15.52 8.33
CA GLN A 51 -0.93 16.21 9.06
C GLN A 51 -1.06 15.75 10.52
N GLY A 52 -0.42 14.63 10.89
CA GLY A 52 -0.49 14.04 12.22
C GLY A 52 -1.70 13.15 12.46
N ASP A 53 -2.42 12.77 11.39
CA ASP A 53 -3.51 11.82 11.45
C ASP A 53 -3.00 10.47 11.98
N LYS A 54 -3.87 9.77 12.71
CA LYS A 54 -3.55 8.46 13.31
C LYS A 54 -4.13 7.28 12.54
N VAL A 55 -5.10 7.55 11.67
CA VAL A 55 -5.83 6.52 10.93
C VAL A 55 -6.09 6.98 9.50
N MET A 56 -6.10 6.01 8.59
CA MET A 56 -6.41 6.15 7.18
C MET A 56 -7.42 5.08 6.81
N THR A 57 -8.42 5.44 5.99
CA THR A 57 -9.34 4.47 5.39
C THR A 57 -8.90 4.21 3.96
N ALA A 58 -8.47 2.99 3.67
CA ALA A 58 -8.09 2.56 2.33
C ALA A 58 -9.32 2.50 1.40
N PRO A 59 -9.14 2.50 0.07
CA PRO A 59 -10.25 2.44 -0.91
C PRO A 59 -11.25 1.29 -0.68
N GLY A 60 -10.81 0.16 -0.10
CA GLY A 60 -11.66 -0.98 0.27
C GLY A 60 -12.40 -0.85 1.61
N GLY A 61 -12.38 0.33 2.25
CA GLY A 61 -12.99 0.56 3.57
C GLY A 61 -12.18 0.02 4.75
N VAL A 62 -10.94 -0.44 4.50
CA VAL A 62 -10.06 -0.97 5.53
C VAL A 62 -9.42 0.18 6.30
N GLU A 63 -9.60 0.23 7.61
CA GLU A 63 -8.89 1.19 8.47
C GLU A 63 -7.48 0.68 8.78
N VAL A 64 -6.48 1.54 8.57
CA VAL A 64 -5.08 1.27 8.88
C VAL A 64 -4.44 2.40 9.68
N PRO A 65 -3.51 2.08 10.60
CA PRO A 65 -2.81 3.09 11.40
C PRO A 65 -1.83 3.90 10.54
N VAL A 66 -1.82 5.21 10.77
CA VAL A 66 -0.88 6.15 10.19
C VAL A 66 0.17 6.49 11.24
N GLU A 67 1.34 5.89 11.10
CA GLU A 67 2.43 5.97 12.07
C GLU A 67 3.78 5.72 11.40
N VAL A 68 4.81 6.33 11.97
CA VAL A 68 6.19 5.97 11.66
C VAL A 68 6.47 4.57 12.20
N ASP A 69 7.10 3.72 11.38
CA ASP A 69 7.59 2.40 11.81
C ASP A 69 8.83 2.52 12.72
#